data_AF-A0AA36N8D2-F1
#
_entry.id   AF-A0AA36N8D2-F1
#
_cell.length_a   1.000
_cell.length_b   1.000
_cell.length_c   1.000
_cell.angle_alpha   90.00
_cell.angle_beta   90.00
_cell.angle_gamma   90.00
#
_symmetry.space_group_name_H-M   'P 1'
#
loop_
_entity.id
_entity.type
_entity.pdbx_description
1 polymer ?
#
loop_
_entity_poly.entity_id
_entity_poly.type
_entity_poly.pdbx_seq_one_letter_code
_entity_poly.pdbx_strand_id
1 'polypeptide(L)'
;MMATVRFLLLLLPAWGQLMRRANGPSGGREKRLQGALREALRKVPAERVLFVEESLRPSYEAFPKDARGNLPPHQVLPALARAYFAKEHGWLVRGLESPGAPIIAPGDSYEAASAPGEGGDLYQAHVLQAKAPELASALKDAALSPVSSSQGLSLADVAQTVAALEQLLLEESLPLLRASYVLNELDTAGEHVPPALEETQAHEALQSYLLLFRHGLPRDLEDVARHQALKQRAQRSSDWPALRGFEAEVLNKTQRTDGKVTWPQATEAVMSLARQYGRWQNAECQDMKSTLTKMGADGRVLLQDFHGSPKYPHFQFTEKEEYLRSAGILLEEDEQKYVLISNYLQGPSNCIASSEYFAVCCLNECEALVNQFEASLRAPAGSAAQVAETAAALGAAAEAAAELPGLADDSGAVVLHTATFRQWLHRAFPLECARPTAQEDAAEEAELAEAREWLEMDEAARQKWKPLVLHPSECTRLPEWHSAAEGPPGDMLEV
;
A
#
# COMPACT_ATOMS: atom_id res chain seq x y z
N MET A 1 4.31 -54.64 71.57
CA MET A 1 3.17 -53.89 72.14
C MET A 1 3.11 -52.58 71.34
N MET A 2 2.23 -52.46 70.34
CA MET A 2 0.81 -52.10 70.43
C MET A 2 0.53 -50.71 71.02
N ALA A 3 -0.18 -49.87 70.22
CA ALA A 3 -0.99 -48.71 70.59
C ALA A 3 -0.24 -47.42 71.05
N THR A 4 -0.65 -46.17 70.76
CA THR A 4 -1.65 -45.59 69.82
C THR A 4 -1.45 -44.05 69.69
N VAL A 5 -1.53 -43.50 68.47
CA VAL A 5 -2.51 -42.46 68.02
C VAL A 5 -2.88 -41.33 69.03
N ARG A 6 -2.58 -40.03 68.83
CA ARG A 6 -3.29 -38.93 68.08
C ARG A 6 -2.65 -37.58 68.54
N PHE A 7 -2.76 -36.37 67.95
CA PHE A 7 -3.23 -35.83 66.65
C PHE A 7 -2.82 -34.34 66.53
N LEU A 8 -2.45 -33.82 65.35
CA LEU A 8 -2.83 -32.47 64.84
C LEU A 8 -2.30 -32.26 63.40
N LEU A 9 -3.12 -31.64 62.54
CA LEU A 9 -2.80 -31.33 61.14
C LEU A 9 -2.25 -29.90 61.01
N LEU A 10 -1.42 -29.61 60.00
CA LEU A 10 -1.83 -28.86 58.79
C LEU A 10 -0.71 -28.64 57.77
N LEU A 11 -1.14 -28.65 56.51
CA LEU A 11 -0.46 -28.54 55.22
C LEU A 11 0.42 -27.28 55.02
N LEU A 12 1.52 -27.38 54.26
CA LEU A 12 1.66 -26.90 52.85
C LEU A 12 3.11 -27.08 52.31
N PRO A 13 3.34 -27.06 50.96
CA PRO A 13 4.51 -27.68 50.34
C PRO A 13 5.63 -26.71 49.89
N ALA A 14 6.75 -27.29 49.46
CA ALA A 14 7.89 -26.57 48.89
C ALA A 14 7.52 -25.76 47.63
N TRP A 15 7.65 -24.44 47.70
CA TRP A 15 7.65 -23.52 46.57
C TRP A 15 8.97 -22.76 46.56
N GLY A 16 9.87 -23.10 45.64
CA GLY A 16 11.23 -22.57 45.66
C GLY A 16 12.01 -22.68 44.35
N GLN A 17 11.35 -22.83 43.20
CA GLN A 17 12.02 -22.92 41.90
C GLN A 17 11.08 -22.68 40.70
N LEU A 18 10.42 -21.51 40.61
CA LEU A 18 9.65 -21.15 39.41
C LEU A 18 9.46 -19.63 39.21
N MET A 19 10.57 -18.88 39.19
CA MET A 19 10.63 -17.48 38.72
C MET A 19 11.96 -17.16 38.03
N ARG A 20 12.26 -17.84 36.91
CA ARG A 20 13.18 -17.26 35.91
C ARG A 20 12.34 -16.50 34.89
N ARG A 21 12.42 -15.17 34.90
CA ARG A 21 11.81 -14.30 33.88
C ARG A 21 12.25 -14.76 32.48
N ALA A 22 11.30 -14.86 31.56
CA ALA A 22 11.56 -15.10 30.14
C ALA A 22 12.17 -13.86 29.47
N ASN A 23 13.45 -13.60 29.72
CA ASN A 23 14.29 -12.73 28.89
C ASN A 23 15.04 -13.60 27.87
N GLY A 24 14.30 -14.17 26.91
CA GLY A 24 14.88 -14.81 25.73
C GLY A 24 15.27 -13.78 24.66
N PRO A 25 16.11 -14.15 23.67
CA PRO A 25 16.54 -13.24 22.60
C PRO A 25 15.37 -12.71 21.74
N SER A 26 14.30 -13.48 21.56
CA SER A 26 13.07 -13.06 20.86
C SER A 26 12.41 -11.84 21.50
N GLY A 27 12.15 -11.89 22.81
CA GLY A 27 11.59 -10.77 23.59
C GLY A 27 12.52 -9.57 23.75
N GLY A 28 13.73 -9.60 23.18
CA GLY A 28 14.60 -8.45 22.94
C GLY A 28 14.31 -7.77 21.60
N ARG A 29 14.11 -8.54 20.52
CA ARG A 29 13.78 -8.03 19.17
C ARG A 29 12.43 -7.33 19.14
N GLU A 30 11.41 -7.92 19.77
CA GLU A 30 10.07 -7.32 19.95
C GLU A 30 10.15 -5.89 20.50
N LYS A 31 10.89 -5.73 21.59
CA LYS A 31 11.06 -4.46 22.30
C LYS A 31 11.89 -3.46 21.51
N ARG A 32 12.77 -3.95 20.61
CA ARG A 32 13.51 -3.10 19.68
C ARG A 32 12.59 -2.54 18.60
N LEU A 33 11.79 -3.38 17.93
CA LEU A 33 10.82 -2.95 16.92
C LEU A 33 9.79 -1.98 17.52
N GLN A 34 9.16 -2.37 18.64
CA GLN A 34 8.22 -1.52 19.38
C GLN A 34 8.85 -0.22 19.89
N GLY A 35 10.15 -0.22 20.22
CA GLY A 35 10.90 0.99 20.58
C GLY A 35 11.10 1.93 19.38
N ALA A 36 11.53 1.38 18.23
CA ALA A 36 11.77 2.14 17.01
C ALA A 36 10.46 2.70 16.41
N LEU A 37 9.38 1.92 16.41
CA LEU A 37 8.05 2.35 15.97
C LEU A 37 7.54 3.54 16.79
N ARG A 38 7.71 3.55 18.11
CA ARG A 38 7.28 4.69 18.95
C ARG A 38 7.98 6.00 18.62
N GLU A 39 9.27 5.98 18.27
CA GLU A 39 9.95 7.20 17.84
C GLU A 39 9.50 7.62 16.44
N ALA A 40 9.39 6.68 15.49
CA ALA A 40 8.95 6.98 14.13
C ALA A 40 7.50 7.50 14.07
N LEU A 41 6.62 7.00 14.94
CA LEU A 41 5.22 7.43 15.07
C LEU A 41 5.02 8.72 15.87
N ARG A 42 6.08 9.34 16.40
CA ARG A 42 5.95 10.50 17.30
C ARG A 42 5.19 11.71 16.71
N LYS A 43 5.16 11.83 15.38
CA LYS A 43 4.42 12.86 14.63
C LYS A 43 3.12 12.33 13.98
N VAL A 44 2.80 11.05 14.14
CA VAL A 44 1.67 10.38 13.49
C VAL A 44 0.45 10.43 14.40
N PRO A 45 -0.68 11.04 13.97
CA PRO A 45 -1.92 11.03 14.74
C PRO A 45 -2.49 9.61 14.88
N ALA A 46 -3.13 9.31 16.02
CA ALA A 46 -3.63 7.97 16.31
C ALA A 46 -4.73 7.53 15.32
N GLU A 47 -5.57 8.47 14.90
CA GLU A 47 -6.58 8.29 13.86
C GLU A 47 -5.98 7.91 12.49
N ARG A 48 -4.72 8.31 12.21
CA ARG A 48 -4.04 7.90 10.98
C ARG A 48 -3.58 6.45 11.05
N VAL A 49 -3.05 6.01 12.20
CA VAL A 49 -2.70 4.60 12.42
C VAL A 49 -3.94 3.72 12.31
N LEU A 50 -5.08 4.15 12.87
CA LEU A 50 -6.35 3.41 12.76
C LEU A 50 -6.87 3.30 11.31
N PHE A 51 -6.79 4.38 10.52
CA PHE A 51 -7.13 4.32 9.10
C PHE A 51 -6.24 3.35 8.32
N VAL A 52 -4.93 3.38 8.58
CA VAL A 52 -3.96 2.47 7.96
C VAL A 52 -4.28 1.02 8.34
N GLU A 53 -4.60 0.77 9.62
CA GLU A 53 -5.02 -0.55 10.10
C GLU A 53 -6.30 -1.05 9.42
N GLU A 54 -7.30 -0.19 9.23
CA GLU A 54 -8.57 -0.53 8.59
C GLU A 54 -8.39 -0.92 7.11
N SER A 55 -7.61 -0.16 6.34
CA SER A 55 -7.36 -0.46 4.91
C SER A 55 -6.47 -1.71 4.71
N LEU A 56 -5.58 -2.02 5.67
CA LEU A 56 -4.75 -3.23 5.65
C LEU A 56 -5.47 -4.48 6.16
N ARG A 57 -6.57 -4.34 6.92
CA ARG A 57 -7.24 -5.46 7.59
C ARG A 57 -7.66 -6.59 6.66
N PRO A 58 -8.28 -6.37 5.47
CA PRO A 58 -8.69 -7.47 4.62
C PRO A 58 -7.50 -8.33 4.17
N SER A 59 -6.42 -7.69 3.71
CA SER A 59 -5.19 -8.36 3.29
C SER A 59 -4.54 -9.09 4.46
N TYR A 60 -4.46 -8.44 5.63
CA TYR A 60 -3.96 -9.09 6.84
C TYR A 60 -4.78 -10.32 7.24
N GLU A 61 -6.11 -10.29 7.06
CA GLU A 61 -7.00 -11.43 7.31
C GLU A 61 -6.86 -12.53 6.25
N ALA A 62 -6.55 -12.16 5.00
CA ALA A 62 -6.30 -13.10 3.91
C ALA A 62 -4.94 -13.84 4.01
N PHE A 63 -3.83 -13.22 4.43
CA PHE A 63 -2.55 -13.95 4.47
C PHE A 63 -2.51 -15.08 5.53
N PRO A 64 -1.74 -16.18 5.32
CA PRO A 64 -1.53 -17.20 6.35
C PRO A 64 -0.88 -16.65 7.63
N LYS A 65 -1.36 -17.09 8.79
CA LYS A 65 -0.99 -16.60 10.14
C LYS A 65 -0.67 -17.75 11.09
N ASP A 66 0.27 -17.54 12.01
CA ASP A 66 0.55 -18.48 13.11
C ASP A 66 -0.58 -18.54 14.16
N ALA A 67 -0.45 -19.33 15.22
CA ALA A 67 -1.47 -19.48 16.26
C ALA A 67 -1.57 -18.27 17.20
N ARG A 68 -0.60 -17.34 17.16
CA ARG A 68 -0.69 -16.01 17.78
C ARG A 68 -1.49 -15.04 16.91
N GLY A 69 -1.73 -15.40 15.65
CA GLY A 69 -2.38 -14.57 14.64
C GLY A 69 -1.40 -13.71 13.83
N ASN A 70 -0.10 -13.94 13.94
CA ASN A 70 0.94 -13.08 13.37
C ASN A 70 1.41 -13.54 11.98
N LEU A 71 1.80 -12.57 11.15
CA LEU A 71 2.32 -12.78 9.80
C LEU A 71 3.84 -12.99 9.76
N PRO A 72 4.37 -13.72 8.75
CA PRO A 72 5.79 -13.72 8.44
C PRO A 72 6.31 -12.32 8.06
N PRO A 73 7.53 -11.91 8.50
CA PRO A 73 8.01 -10.54 8.33
C PRO A 73 8.81 -10.25 7.06
N HIS A 74 9.30 -11.25 6.31
CA HIS A 74 10.27 -11.03 5.23
C HIS A 74 9.60 -10.69 3.89
N GLN A 75 8.81 -11.60 3.32
CA GLN A 75 8.19 -11.39 2.00
C GLN A 75 6.80 -10.72 2.09
N VAL A 76 5.98 -11.10 3.08
CA VAL A 76 4.59 -10.62 3.19
C VAL A 76 4.49 -9.15 3.61
N LEU A 77 5.39 -8.67 4.48
CA LEU A 77 5.38 -7.26 4.91
C LEU A 77 5.63 -6.26 3.75
N PRO A 78 6.68 -6.41 2.91
CA PRO A 78 6.87 -5.52 1.76
C PRO A 78 5.75 -5.68 0.72
N ALA A 79 5.14 -6.85 0.56
CA ALA A 79 3.96 -7.03 -0.29
C ALA A 79 2.76 -6.20 0.18
N LEU A 80 2.39 -6.31 1.46
CA LEU A 80 1.32 -5.51 2.07
C LEU A 80 1.59 -4.00 2.00
N ALA A 81 2.84 -3.59 2.19
CA ALA A 81 3.23 -2.18 2.06
C ALA A 81 3.12 -1.69 0.60
N ARG A 82 3.61 -2.46 -0.39
CA ARG A 82 3.44 -2.15 -1.83
C ARG A 82 1.96 -1.98 -2.19
N ALA A 83 1.14 -2.97 -1.86
CA ALA A 83 -0.30 -2.97 -2.13
C ALA A 83 -0.99 -1.75 -1.49
N TYR A 84 -0.68 -1.44 -0.23
CA TYR A 84 -1.21 -0.26 0.45
C TYR A 84 -0.87 1.04 -0.29
N PHE A 85 0.41 1.29 -0.57
CA PHE A 85 0.84 2.54 -1.20
C PHE A 85 0.32 2.71 -2.63
N ALA A 86 0.26 1.63 -3.41
CA ALA A 86 -0.29 1.63 -4.76
C ALA A 86 -1.83 1.83 -4.79
N LYS A 87 -2.57 1.20 -3.87
CA LYS A 87 -4.04 1.29 -3.74
C LYS A 87 -4.49 2.66 -3.19
N GLU A 88 -3.85 3.12 -2.12
CA GLU A 88 -4.29 4.30 -1.35
C GLU A 88 -3.81 5.63 -1.92
N HIS A 89 -2.59 5.65 -2.49
CA HIS A 89 -1.88 6.87 -2.85
C HIS A 89 -1.32 6.88 -4.27
N GLY A 90 -1.25 5.72 -4.95
CA GLY A 90 -0.55 5.57 -6.22
C GLY A 90 0.97 5.70 -6.07
N TRP A 91 1.52 5.49 -4.87
CA TRP A 91 2.95 5.71 -4.63
C TRP A 91 3.77 4.47 -4.96
N LEU A 92 4.72 4.63 -5.88
CA LEU A 92 5.86 3.72 -6.03
C LEU A 92 6.95 4.16 -5.05
N VAL A 93 7.11 3.41 -3.96
CA VAL A 93 8.13 3.69 -2.92
C VAL A 93 9.48 3.11 -3.33
N ARG A 94 10.55 3.92 -3.22
CA ARG A 94 11.89 3.58 -3.70
C ARG A 94 12.65 2.68 -2.73
N GLY A 95 13.25 1.62 -3.25
CA GLY A 95 13.75 0.49 -2.45
C GLY A 95 12.62 -0.44 -1.97
N LEU A 96 11.45 -0.38 -2.61
CA LEU A 96 10.26 -1.21 -2.37
C LEU A 96 9.54 -1.54 -3.69
N GLU A 97 10.25 -1.48 -4.82
CA GLU A 97 9.74 -1.82 -6.14
C GLU A 97 9.37 -3.31 -6.24
N SER A 98 8.40 -3.63 -7.10
CA SER A 98 8.04 -5.03 -7.41
C SER A 98 9.24 -5.77 -8.01
N PRO A 99 9.51 -7.04 -7.63
CA PRO A 99 10.50 -7.87 -8.30
C PRO A 99 10.27 -7.89 -9.82
N GLY A 100 11.29 -7.63 -10.63
CA GLY A 100 11.11 -7.55 -12.09
C GLY A 100 10.60 -6.21 -12.63
N ALA A 101 10.26 -5.23 -11.79
CA ALA A 101 10.00 -3.88 -12.26
C ALA A 101 11.30 -3.16 -12.69
N PRO A 102 11.32 -2.40 -13.79
CA PRO A 102 12.45 -1.53 -14.15
C PRO A 102 12.66 -0.44 -13.10
N ILE A 103 13.90 -0.23 -12.67
CA ILE A 103 14.23 0.78 -11.65
C ILE A 103 14.65 2.08 -12.34
N ILE A 104 13.80 3.10 -12.27
CA ILE A 104 14.10 4.50 -12.67
C ILE A 104 14.64 5.25 -11.45
N ALA A 105 15.77 5.96 -11.55
CA ALA A 105 16.33 6.73 -10.44
C ALA A 105 15.53 8.02 -10.11
N PRO A 106 15.79 8.71 -8.99
CA PRO A 106 15.24 10.04 -8.71
C PRO A 106 15.57 11.06 -9.81
N GLY A 107 14.54 11.65 -10.41
CA GLY A 107 14.67 12.66 -11.48
C GLY A 107 15.03 12.13 -12.87
N ASP A 108 15.25 10.82 -13.03
CA ASP A 108 15.44 10.19 -14.33
C ASP A 108 14.10 9.88 -15.02
N SER A 109 14.15 9.72 -16.34
CA SER A 109 13.01 9.29 -17.17
C SER A 109 13.07 7.79 -17.47
N TYR A 110 12.01 7.24 -18.06
CA TYR A 110 11.91 5.80 -18.34
C TYR A 110 12.97 5.29 -19.35
N GLU A 111 13.53 6.17 -20.18
CA GLU A 111 14.64 5.85 -21.08
C GLU A 111 15.98 5.60 -20.34
N ALA A 112 16.09 6.04 -19.09
CA ALA A 112 17.22 5.77 -18.20
C ALA A 112 16.93 4.64 -17.19
N ALA A 113 15.81 3.92 -17.35
CA ALA A 113 15.48 2.78 -16.50
C ALA A 113 16.61 1.74 -16.52
N SER A 114 17.08 1.38 -15.33
CA SER A 114 18.06 0.33 -15.13
C SER A 114 17.40 -1.05 -15.17
N ALA A 115 18.23 -2.10 -15.31
CA ALA A 115 17.75 -3.48 -15.41
C ALA A 115 16.89 -3.86 -14.18
N PRO A 116 15.85 -4.71 -14.35
CA PRO A 116 14.96 -5.09 -13.26
C PRO A 116 15.69 -5.65 -12.04
N GLY A 117 15.29 -5.20 -10.85
CA GLY A 117 15.84 -5.65 -9.58
C GLY A 117 15.21 -6.94 -9.05
N GLU A 118 15.83 -7.52 -8.02
CA GLU A 118 15.33 -8.69 -7.28
C GLU A 118 14.11 -8.38 -6.38
N GLY A 119 13.71 -7.10 -6.29
CA GLY A 119 12.67 -6.59 -5.40
C GLY A 119 13.22 -5.94 -4.14
N GLY A 120 12.44 -5.01 -3.58
CA GLY A 120 12.80 -4.30 -2.35
C GLY A 120 12.22 -4.94 -1.09
N ASP A 121 13.09 -5.30 -0.16
CA ASP A 121 12.74 -5.65 1.23
C ASP A 121 12.30 -4.38 1.99
N LEU A 122 11.37 -4.44 2.96
CA LEU A 122 10.86 -3.18 3.55
C LEU A 122 11.95 -2.34 4.24
N TYR A 123 12.91 -2.97 4.91
CA TYR A 123 14.03 -2.26 5.53
C TYR A 123 15.04 -1.68 4.51
N GLN A 124 14.89 -1.98 3.22
CA GLN A 124 15.70 -1.43 2.14
C GLN A 124 15.11 -0.15 1.55
N ALA A 125 13.84 0.16 1.82
CA ALA A 125 13.20 1.40 1.37
C ALA A 125 14.06 2.63 1.73
N HIS A 126 14.42 3.43 0.72
CA HIS A 126 15.44 4.47 0.84
C HIS A 126 15.11 5.50 1.94
N VAL A 127 13.82 5.77 2.14
CA VAL A 127 13.35 6.71 3.17
C VAL A 127 13.55 6.17 4.59
N LEU A 128 13.44 4.86 4.82
CA LEU A 128 13.72 4.24 6.12
C LEU A 128 15.22 4.25 6.39
N GLN A 129 16.05 3.93 5.39
CA GLN A 129 17.51 4.01 5.54
C GLN A 129 17.99 5.44 5.85
N ALA A 130 17.43 6.45 5.17
CA ALA A 130 17.83 7.84 5.32
C ALA A 130 17.25 8.53 6.56
N LYS A 131 15.96 8.33 6.87
CA LYS A 131 15.24 9.09 7.91
C LYS A 131 14.95 8.31 9.19
N ALA A 132 14.96 6.97 9.16
CA ALA A 132 14.63 6.14 10.33
C ALA A 132 15.51 4.87 10.43
N PRO A 133 16.86 5.00 10.50
CA PRO A 133 17.78 3.86 10.42
C PRO A 133 17.62 2.83 11.55
N GLU A 134 17.17 3.22 12.74
CA GLU A 134 16.84 2.28 13.82
C GLU A 134 15.58 1.45 13.53
N LEU A 135 14.58 2.03 12.87
CA LEU A 135 13.41 1.29 12.41
C LEU A 135 13.78 0.35 11.26
N ALA A 136 14.57 0.81 10.30
CA ALA A 136 15.12 -0.05 9.25
C ALA A 136 15.90 -1.23 9.85
N SER A 137 16.78 -0.99 10.83
CA SER A 137 17.54 -2.06 11.47
C SER A 137 16.66 -3.01 12.31
N ALA A 138 15.60 -2.52 12.97
CA ALA A 138 14.68 -3.38 13.71
C ALA A 138 13.79 -4.22 12.78
N LEU A 139 13.36 -3.68 11.64
CA LEU A 139 12.64 -4.41 10.59
C LEU A 139 13.56 -5.46 9.94
N LYS A 140 14.83 -5.14 9.70
CA LYS A 140 15.84 -6.09 9.21
C LYS A 140 16.07 -7.25 10.20
N ASP A 141 16.15 -6.96 11.50
CA ASP A 141 16.25 -7.99 12.54
C ASP A 141 15.00 -8.90 12.56
N ALA A 142 13.81 -8.35 12.28
CA ALA A 142 12.57 -9.11 12.19
C ALA A 142 12.53 -9.99 10.93
N ALA A 143 12.75 -9.41 9.74
CA ALA A 143 12.76 -10.09 8.45
C ALA A 143 13.81 -11.21 8.39
N LEU A 144 15.04 -10.96 8.84
CA LEU A 144 16.12 -11.94 8.82
C LEU A 144 16.14 -12.87 10.06
N SER A 145 15.11 -12.82 10.92
CA SER A 145 14.94 -13.82 11.98
C SER A 145 14.48 -15.15 11.37
N PRO A 146 15.19 -16.27 11.59
CA PRO A 146 14.70 -17.59 11.18
C PRO A 146 13.27 -17.83 11.68
N VAL A 147 12.38 -18.34 10.83
CA VAL A 147 10.95 -18.57 11.12
C VAL A 147 10.75 -19.22 12.50
N SER A 148 11.52 -20.28 12.78
CA SER A 148 11.56 -21.01 14.06
C SER A 148 11.85 -20.19 15.33
N SER A 149 12.38 -18.99 15.18
CA SER A 149 12.73 -18.05 16.27
C SER A 149 12.01 -16.71 16.18
N SER A 150 11.26 -16.49 15.10
CA SER A 150 10.57 -15.24 14.82
C SER A 150 9.24 -15.17 15.58
N GLN A 151 8.84 -13.94 15.91
CA GLN A 151 7.56 -13.67 16.56
C GLN A 151 6.45 -13.32 15.57
N GLY A 152 6.81 -13.08 14.30
CA GLY A 152 5.93 -12.53 13.30
C GLY A 152 5.50 -11.10 13.61
N LEU A 153 4.54 -10.61 12.84
CA LEU A 153 3.98 -9.26 12.96
C LEU A 153 2.48 -9.33 13.23
N SER A 154 2.05 -8.68 14.30
CA SER A 154 0.63 -8.43 14.55
C SER A 154 0.10 -7.37 13.57
N LEU A 155 -1.22 -7.29 13.39
CA LEU A 155 -1.84 -6.24 12.56
C LEU A 155 -1.42 -4.84 13.03
N ALA A 156 -1.28 -4.64 14.34
CA ALA A 156 -0.78 -3.40 14.91
C ALA A 156 0.67 -3.11 14.50
N ASP A 157 1.56 -4.11 14.45
CA ASP A 157 2.95 -3.92 13.99
C ASP A 157 3.00 -3.52 12.52
N VAL A 158 2.21 -4.18 11.65
CA VAL A 158 2.13 -3.87 10.21
C VAL A 158 1.56 -2.47 10.01
N ALA A 159 0.42 -2.14 10.64
CA ALA A 159 -0.21 -0.83 10.50
C ALA A 159 0.65 0.32 11.04
N GLN A 160 1.32 0.13 12.18
CA GLN A 160 2.27 1.09 12.73
C GLN A 160 3.48 1.29 11.81
N THR A 161 3.99 0.20 11.21
CA THR A 161 5.13 0.27 10.28
C THR A 161 4.75 1.04 9.00
N VAL A 162 3.59 0.74 8.41
CA VAL A 162 3.11 1.42 7.19
C VAL A 162 2.77 2.89 7.48
N ALA A 163 2.14 3.20 8.61
CA ALA A 163 1.84 4.58 9.01
C ALA A 163 3.11 5.41 9.30
N ALA A 164 4.14 4.80 9.90
CA ALA A 164 5.44 5.43 10.08
C ALA A 164 6.12 5.70 8.73
N LEU A 165 6.09 4.74 7.81
CA LEU A 165 6.63 4.90 6.45
C LEU A 165 5.90 5.99 5.67
N GLU A 166 4.55 6.03 5.71
CA GLU A 166 3.76 7.09 5.09
C GLU A 166 4.17 8.48 5.61
N GLN A 167 4.32 8.64 6.93
CA GLN A 167 4.72 9.91 7.53
C GLN A 167 6.11 10.37 7.07
N LEU A 168 7.08 9.46 6.96
CA LEU A 168 8.45 9.79 6.53
C LEU A 168 8.51 10.20 5.04
N LEU A 169 7.62 9.64 4.22
CA LEU A 169 7.41 10.04 2.82
C LEU A 169 6.76 11.43 2.74
N LEU A 170 5.71 11.68 3.54
CA LEU A 170 5.02 12.98 3.61
C LEU A 170 5.90 14.13 4.12
N GLU A 171 6.98 13.85 4.84
CA GLU A 171 7.94 14.89 5.25
C GLU A 171 8.70 15.52 4.06
N GLU A 172 8.68 14.92 2.87
CA GLU A 172 9.16 15.56 1.62
C GLU A 172 8.36 16.80 1.23
N SER A 173 7.17 16.99 1.79
CA SER A 173 6.38 18.20 1.59
C SER A 173 6.98 19.42 2.30
N LEU A 174 7.82 19.26 3.32
CA LEU A 174 8.33 20.37 4.14
C LEU A 174 9.33 21.28 3.40
N PRO A 175 10.35 20.76 2.69
CA PRO A 175 11.23 21.60 1.86
C PRO A 175 10.45 22.31 0.75
N LEU A 176 9.48 21.62 0.13
CA LEU A 176 8.63 22.18 -0.91
C LEU A 176 7.73 23.32 -0.41
N LEU A 177 7.16 23.18 0.79
CA LEU A 177 6.39 24.25 1.42
C LEU A 177 7.28 25.45 1.78
N ARG A 178 8.49 25.24 2.31
CA ARG A 178 9.41 26.36 2.59
C ARG A 178 9.81 27.07 1.29
N ALA A 179 10.14 26.32 0.23
CA ALA A 179 10.40 26.88 -1.08
C ALA A 179 9.20 27.66 -1.62
N SER A 180 7.96 27.20 -1.41
CA SER A 180 6.78 27.92 -1.87
C SER A 180 6.55 29.27 -1.16
N TYR A 181 7.01 29.43 0.08
CA TYR A 181 7.00 30.76 0.74
C TYR A 181 8.03 31.70 0.10
N VAL A 182 9.25 31.22 -0.14
CA VAL A 182 10.34 32.00 -0.78
C VAL A 182 9.96 32.41 -2.21
N LEU A 183 9.47 31.47 -3.02
CA LEU A 183 9.12 31.68 -4.42
C LEU A 183 7.87 32.55 -4.66
N ASN A 184 7.13 32.90 -3.59
CA ASN A 184 6.04 33.89 -3.62
C ASN A 184 6.36 35.14 -2.77
N GLU A 185 7.62 35.33 -2.37
CA GLU A 185 8.10 36.49 -1.60
C GLU A 185 7.37 36.67 -0.25
N LEU A 186 6.90 35.56 0.35
CA LEU A 186 6.14 35.54 1.61
C LEU A 186 7.03 35.43 2.85
N ASP A 187 8.21 34.82 2.73
CA ASP A 187 9.24 34.78 3.78
C ASP A 187 10.46 35.60 3.34
N THR A 188 10.49 36.87 3.74
CA THR A 188 11.53 37.84 3.39
C THR A 188 12.53 38.08 4.52
N ALA A 189 12.27 37.54 5.71
CA ALA A 189 13.08 37.75 6.91
C ALA A 189 14.09 36.62 7.15
N GLY A 190 13.91 35.45 6.53
CA GLY A 190 14.75 34.27 6.77
C GLY A 190 14.60 33.72 8.19
N GLU A 191 13.40 33.87 8.77
CA GLU A 191 13.11 33.36 10.11
C GLU A 191 13.13 31.83 10.13
N HIS A 192 13.48 31.24 11.27
CA HIS A 192 13.49 29.77 11.39
C HIS A 192 12.10 29.15 11.21
N VAL A 193 11.04 29.92 11.50
CA VAL A 193 9.64 29.58 11.29
C VAL A 193 9.03 30.62 10.36
N PRO A 194 8.55 30.24 9.16
CA PRO A 194 7.92 31.18 8.24
C PRO A 194 6.64 31.83 8.82
N PRO A 195 6.29 33.06 8.39
CA PRO A 195 5.20 33.83 8.98
C PRO A 195 3.82 33.21 8.74
N ALA A 196 2.86 33.51 9.62
CA ALA A 196 1.47 33.09 9.43
C ALA A 196 0.81 33.84 8.24
N LEU A 197 0.20 33.09 7.34
CA LEU A 197 -0.35 33.58 6.07
C LEU A 197 -1.80 34.02 6.19
N GLU A 198 -2.14 35.13 5.51
CA GLU A 198 -3.52 35.44 5.15
C GLU A 198 -4.06 34.42 4.13
N GLU A 199 -5.38 34.29 4.01
CA GLU A 199 -6.04 33.32 3.12
C GLU A 199 -5.58 33.41 1.66
N THR A 200 -5.41 34.62 1.11
CA THR A 200 -4.89 34.81 -0.25
C THR A 200 -3.44 34.37 -0.40
N GLN A 201 -2.60 34.58 0.62
CA GLN A 201 -1.20 34.15 0.63
C GLN A 201 -1.09 32.63 0.76
N ALA A 202 -1.97 32.01 1.56
CA ALA A 202 -2.06 30.56 1.70
C ALA A 202 -2.38 29.88 0.37
N HIS A 203 -3.37 30.39 -0.38
CA HIS A 203 -3.65 29.94 -1.74
C HIS A 203 -2.42 30.03 -2.67
N GLU A 204 -1.74 31.19 -2.70
CA GLU A 204 -0.59 31.39 -3.57
C GLU A 204 0.58 30.44 -3.23
N ALA A 205 0.81 30.17 -1.93
CA ALA A 205 1.81 29.24 -1.43
C ALA A 205 1.46 27.77 -1.71
N LEU A 206 0.22 27.34 -1.45
CA LEU A 206 -0.22 25.95 -1.66
C LEU A 206 -0.31 25.58 -3.14
N GLN A 207 -0.75 26.50 -4.01
CA GLN A 207 -0.71 26.29 -5.46
C GLN A 207 0.72 26.18 -5.98
N SER A 208 1.64 26.96 -5.42
CA SER A 208 3.07 26.87 -5.77
C SER A 208 3.69 25.57 -5.29
N TYR A 209 3.34 25.12 -4.08
CA TYR A 209 3.70 23.81 -3.56
C TYR A 209 3.23 22.69 -4.51
N LEU A 210 1.97 22.72 -4.98
CA LEU A 210 1.44 21.72 -5.92
C LEU A 210 2.18 21.72 -7.26
N LEU A 211 2.60 22.88 -7.78
CA LEU A 211 3.42 22.96 -8.99
C LEU A 211 4.80 22.32 -8.78
N LEU A 212 5.48 22.60 -7.66
CA LEU A 212 6.78 21.99 -7.33
C LEU A 212 6.68 20.49 -7.06
N PHE A 213 5.59 20.06 -6.42
CA PHE A 213 5.29 18.65 -6.16
C PHE A 213 5.07 17.90 -7.48
N ARG A 214 4.15 18.39 -8.33
CA ARG A 214 3.87 17.79 -9.65
C ARG A 214 5.10 17.74 -10.55
N HIS A 215 5.96 18.77 -10.51
CA HIS A 215 7.17 18.82 -11.34
C HIS A 215 8.16 17.69 -11.02
N GLY A 216 8.22 17.22 -9.78
CA GLY A 216 9.16 16.20 -9.34
C GLY A 216 10.61 16.70 -9.33
N LEU A 217 11.57 15.81 -9.55
CA LEU A 217 12.98 16.11 -9.75
C LEU A 217 13.33 16.06 -11.25
N PRO A 218 14.35 16.81 -11.71
CA PRO A 218 15.01 17.92 -11.01
C PRO A 218 14.11 19.16 -10.97
N ARG A 219 14.11 19.88 -9.84
CA ARG A 219 13.32 21.10 -9.63
C ARG A 219 14.16 22.23 -9.09
N ASP A 220 13.79 23.44 -9.48
CA ASP A 220 14.35 24.70 -8.99
C ASP A 220 13.51 25.15 -7.79
N LEU A 221 14.16 25.42 -6.66
CA LEU A 221 13.51 25.84 -5.41
C LEU A 221 13.84 27.30 -5.03
N GLU A 222 14.65 27.98 -5.85
CA GLU A 222 15.23 29.29 -5.52
C GLU A 222 14.96 30.36 -6.59
N ASP A 223 14.83 29.99 -7.87
CA ASP A 223 14.54 30.95 -8.95
C ASP A 223 13.07 31.42 -8.94
N VAL A 224 12.82 32.49 -8.19
CA VAL A 224 11.53 33.21 -8.11
C VAL A 224 11.00 33.58 -9.49
N ALA A 225 11.85 34.11 -10.38
CA ALA A 225 11.40 34.61 -11.69
C ALA A 225 10.94 33.47 -12.59
N ARG A 226 11.67 32.35 -12.60
CA ARG A 226 11.30 31.13 -13.31
C ARG A 226 10.04 30.48 -12.74
N HIS A 227 9.90 30.42 -11.41
CA HIS A 227 8.69 29.90 -10.78
C HIS A 227 7.46 30.75 -11.11
N GLN A 228 7.56 32.08 -11.03
CA GLN A 228 6.45 32.96 -11.40
C GLN A 228 6.09 32.85 -12.88
N ALA A 229 7.06 32.68 -13.78
CA ALA A 229 6.80 32.40 -15.21
C ALA A 229 6.11 31.03 -15.42
N LEU A 230 6.50 30.00 -14.67
CA LEU A 230 5.85 28.69 -14.67
C LEU A 230 4.39 28.78 -14.18
N LYS A 231 4.17 29.48 -13.06
CA LYS A 231 2.85 29.69 -12.45
C LYS A 231 1.91 30.45 -13.39
N GLN A 232 2.39 31.53 -14.02
CA GLN A 232 1.63 32.29 -15.03
C GLN A 232 1.30 31.48 -16.30
N ARG A 233 2.12 30.49 -16.66
CA ARG A 233 1.82 29.54 -17.73
C ARG A 233 0.77 28.52 -17.26
N ALA A 234 0.94 27.95 -16.07
CA ALA A 234 0.01 26.98 -15.49
C ALA A 234 -1.40 27.58 -15.34
N GLN A 235 -1.52 28.84 -14.90
CA GLN A 235 -2.79 29.59 -14.83
C GLN A 235 -3.59 29.68 -16.15
N ARG A 236 -2.98 29.31 -17.29
CA ARG A 236 -3.61 29.31 -18.62
C ARG A 236 -3.90 27.90 -19.16
N SER A 237 -3.58 26.84 -18.42
CA SER A 237 -3.95 25.47 -18.82
C SER A 237 -5.42 25.17 -18.53
N SER A 238 -5.95 24.12 -19.17
CA SER A 238 -7.29 23.57 -18.90
C SER A 238 -7.48 23.10 -17.46
N ASP A 239 -6.39 22.67 -16.82
CA ASP A 239 -6.43 21.85 -15.60
C ASP A 239 -6.23 22.71 -14.34
N TRP A 240 -5.83 23.98 -14.52
CA TRP A 240 -5.67 24.94 -13.43
C TRP A 240 -6.91 25.11 -12.52
N PRO A 241 -8.16 25.15 -13.04
CA PRO A 241 -9.35 25.20 -12.19
C PRO A 241 -9.47 23.96 -11.27
N ALA A 242 -9.10 22.77 -11.77
CA ALA A 242 -9.12 21.54 -10.97
C ALA A 242 -8.04 21.55 -9.88
N LEU A 243 -6.83 22.05 -10.19
CA LEU A 243 -5.76 22.22 -9.22
C LEU A 243 -6.15 23.19 -8.10
N ARG A 244 -6.76 24.34 -8.44
CA ARG A 244 -7.25 25.29 -7.43
C ARG A 244 -8.42 24.73 -6.61
N GLY A 245 -9.30 23.93 -7.22
CA GLY A 245 -10.39 23.26 -6.50
C GLY A 245 -9.86 22.30 -5.43
N PHE A 246 -8.89 21.46 -5.80
CA PHE A 246 -8.22 20.53 -4.88
C PHE A 246 -7.47 21.24 -3.74
N GLU A 247 -6.71 22.29 -4.07
CA GLU A 247 -6.01 23.13 -3.09
C GLU A 247 -6.99 23.79 -2.11
N ALA A 248 -8.05 24.43 -2.62
CA ALA A 248 -9.05 25.10 -1.80
C ALA A 248 -9.84 24.13 -0.92
N GLU A 249 -10.09 22.89 -1.35
CA GLU A 249 -10.78 21.89 -0.52
C GLU A 249 -9.98 21.58 0.75
N VAL A 250 -8.65 21.44 0.64
CA VAL A 250 -7.79 21.23 1.80
C VAL A 250 -7.70 22.51 2.63
N LEU A 251 -7.48 23.68 2.02
CA LEU A 251 -7.39 24.95 2.76
C LEU A 251 -8.68 25.31 3.52
N ASN A 252 -9.84 24.93 3.02
CA ASN A 252 -11.13 25.10 3.70
C ASN A 252 -11.31 24.19 4.92
N LYS A 253 -10.63 23.03 4.94
CA LYS A 253 -10.60 22.08 6.07
C LYS A 253 -9.50 22.42 7.08
N THR A 254 -8.48 23.18 6.67
CA THR A 254 -7.36 23.61 7.53
C THR A 254 -7.84 24.57 8.62
N GLN A 255 -7.53 24.25 9.88
CA GLN A 255 -7.80 25.15 11.01
C GLN A 255 -7.02 26.46 10.87
N ARG A 256 -7.61 27.58 11.30
CA ARG A 256 -7.01 28.92 11.24
C ARG A 256 -6.92 29.53 12.63
N THR A 257 -5.78 30.13 12.95
CA THR A 257 -5.55 30.86 14.20
C THR A 257 -5.64 32.35 13.93
N ASP A 258 -6.52 33.07 14.62
CA ASP A 258 -6.79 34.50 14.41
C ASP A 258 -7.06 34.86 12.92
N GLY A 259 -7.72 33.95 12.20
CA GLY A 259 -8.04 34.07 10.77
C GLY A 259 -6.91 33.65 9.82
N LYS A 260 -5.70 33.39 10.32
CA LYS A 260 -4.50 33.09 9.54
C LYS A 260 -4.14 31.60 9.56
N VAL A 261 -3.37 31.18 8.56
CA VAL A 261 -2.75 29.84 8.48
C VAL A 261 -1.33 29.92 9.03
N THR A 262 -1.09 29.33 10.19
CA THR A 262 0.25 29.25 10.79
C THR A 262 1.11 28.18 10.10
N TRP A 263 2.44 28.23 10.28
CA TRP A 263 3.34 27.22 9.69
C TRP A 263 2.97 25.75 10.01
N PRO A 264 2.56 25.37 11.24
CA PRO A 264 2.06 24.02 11.52
C PRO A 264 0.78 23.66 10.74
N GLN A 265 -0.16 24.60 10.59
CA GLN A 265 -1.40 24.40 9.83
C GLN A 265 -1.12 24.28 8.32
N ALA A 266 -0.18 25.08 7.79
CA ALA A 266 0.29 24.95 6.41
C ALA A 266 1.04 23.62 6.17
N THR A 267 1.81 23.16 7.16
CA THR A 267 2.49 21.86 7.15
C THR A 267 1.48 20.71 7.07
N GLU A 268 0.43 20.73 7.91
CA GLU A 268 -0.65 19.76 7.87
C GLU A 268 -1.38 19.79 6.51
N ALA A 269 -1.64 20.98 5.98
CA ALA A 269 -2.28 21.16 4.67
C ALA A 269 -1.46 20.53 3.53
N VAL A 270 -0.14 20.74 3.46
CA VAL A 270 0.68 20.12 2.38
C VAL A 270 0.82 18.61 2.52
N MET A 271 0.88 18.08 3.75
CA MET A 271 0.84 16.62 3.97
C MET A 271 -0.51 16.04 3.54
N SER A 272 -1.61 16.73 3.83
CA SER A 272 -2.96 16.36 3.38
C SER A 272 -3.09 16.41 1.85
N LEU A 273 -2.49 17.42 1.19
CA LEU A 273 -2.41 17.49 -0.27
C LEU A 273 -1.59 16.34 -0.86
N ALA A 274 -0.37 16.08 -0.37
CA ALA A 274 0.47 14.98 -0.87
C ALA A 274 -0.22 13.62 -0.74
N ARG A 275 -0.86 13.35 0.42
CA ARG A 275 -1.60 12.11 0.69
C ARG A 275 -2.74 11.86 -0.31
N GLN A 276 -3.44 12.93 -0.72
CA GLN A 276 -4.60 12.86 -1.63
C GLN A 276 -4.22 13.04 -3.11
N TYR A 277 -3.00 13.51 -3.41
CA TYR A 277 -2.59 13.94 -4.74
C TYR A 277 -2.78 12.85 -5.81
N GLY A 278 -2.38 11.60 -5.54
CA GLY A 278 -2.54 10.50 -6.49
C GLY A 278 -4.01 10.20 -6.81
N ARG A 279 -4.89 10.22 -5.80
CA ARG A 279 -6.35 10.04 -5.99
C ARG A 279 -6.97 11.17 -6.82
N TRP A 280 -6.50 12.41 -6.63
CA TRP A 280 -6.94 13.55 -7.44
C TRP A 280 -6.43 13.47 -8.89
N GLN A 281 -5.14 13.17 -9.09
CA GLN A 281 -4.54 13.13 -10.43
C GLN A 281 -4.94 11.89 -11.23
N ASN A 282 -5.40 10.80 -10.60
CA ASN A 282 -5.86 9.58 -11.27
C ASN A 282 -6.96 9.81 -12.33
N ALA A 283 -7.65 10.96 -12.32
CA ALA A 283 -8.53 11.37 -13.41
C ALA A 283 -7.80 11.38 -14.78
N GLU A 284 -6.56 11.86 -14.85
CA GLU A 284 -5.74 11.84 -16.08
C GLU A 284 -5.44 10.39 -16.52
N CYS A 285 -5.19 9.49 -15.57
CA CYS A 285 -4.99 8.07 -15.84
C CYS A 285 -6.27 7.38 -16.36
N GLN A 286 -7.45 7.77 -15.86
CA GLN A 286 -8.73 7.27 -16.35
C GLN A 286 -9.06 7.78 -17.76
N ASP A 287 -8.73 9.03 -18.08
CA ASP A 287 -8.83 9.56 -19.45
C ASP A 287 -7.85 8.85 -20.41
N MET A 288 -6.65 8.52 -19.94
CA MET A 288 -5.67 7.72 -20.68
C MET A 288 -6.18 6.29 -20.92
N LYS A 289 -6.68 5.61 -19.87
CA LYS A 289 -7.34 4.30 -19.95
C LYS A 289 -8.48 4.31 -20.97
N SER A 290 -9.36 5.30 -20.89
CA SER A 290 -10.47 5.51 -21.84
C SER A 290 -9.98 5.71 -23.28
N THR A 291 -8.82 6.35 -23.46
CA THR A 291 -8.21 6.55 -24.79
C THR A 291 -7.64 5.25 -25.34
N LEU A 292 -6.88 4.52 -24.52
CA LEU A 292 -6.30 3.21 -24.87
C LEU A 292 -7.39 2.20 -25.21
N THR A 293 -8.46 2.10 -24.42
CA THR A 293 -9.59 1.20 -24.69
C THR A 293 -10.29 1.49 -26.03
N LYS A 294 -10.30 2.74 -26.51
CA LYS A 294 -10.87 3.10 -27.83
C LYS A 294 -9.98 2.69 -29.02
N MET A 295 -8.72 2.33 -28.77
CA MET A 295 -7.75 1.88 -29.78
C MET A 295 -7.57 0.36 -29.78
N GLY A 296 -8.25 -0.36 -28.88
CA GLY A 296 -8.00 -1.77 -28.61
C GLY A 296 -9.26 -2.56 -28.28
N ALA A 297 -9.04 -3.81 -27.86
CA ALA A 297 -10.05 -4.70 -27.33
C ALA A 297 -9.43 -5.57 -26.24
N ASP A 298 -10.23 -6.10 -25.32
CA ASP A 298 -9.83 -7.13 -24.34
C ASP A 298 -8.55 -6.79 -23.52
N GLY A 299 -8.36 -5.49 -23.21
CA GLY A 299 -7.20 -4.98 -22.48
C GLY A 299 -5.92 -4.81 -23.28
N ARG A 300 -5.97 -4.88 -24.63
CA ARG A 300 -4.81 -4.88 -25.53
C ARG A 300 -4.96 -3.86 -26.65
N VAL A 301 -3.88 -3.16 -26.99
CA VAL A 301 -3.79 -2.25 -28.16
C VAL A 301 -2.68 -2.74 -29.09
N LEU A 302 -2.89 -2.78 -30.41
CA LEU A 302 -1.82 -3.09 -31.36
C LEU A 302 -0.70 -2.04 -31.26
N LEU A 303 0.57 -2.47 -31.21
CA LEU A 303 1.72 -1.57 -31.08
C LEU A 303 1.74 -0.50 -32.20
N GLN A 304 1.32 -0.87 -33.41
CA GLN A 304 1.18 0.04 -34.54
C GLN A 304 0.13 1.14 -34.30
N ASP A 305 -1.00 0.83 -33.65
CA ASP A 305 -2.05 1.81 -33.35
C ASP A 305 -1.68 2.68 -32.14
N PHE A 306 -0.99 2.09 -31.16
CA PHE A 306 -0.40 2.80 -30.00
C PHE A 306 0.58 3.89 -30.47
N HIS A 307 1.62 3.54 -31.23
CA HIS A 307 2.55 4.53 -31.81
C HIS A 307 1.92 5.37 -32.93
N GLY A 308 0.91 4.82 -33.61
CA GLY A 308 0.18 5.43 -34.72
C GLY A 308 -0.85 6.49 -34.29
N SER A 309 -0.69 7.10 -33.12
CA SER A 309 -1.65 8.04 -32.52
C SER A 309 -1.25 9.53 -32.61
N PRO A 310 -1.38 10.18 -33.78
CA PRO A 310 -1.58 11.63 -33.88
C PRO A 310 -3.08 12.00 -33.85
N LYS A 311 -3.99 11.05 -33.57
CA LYS A 311 -5.45 11.25 -33.56
C LYS A 311 -6.04 11.71 -32.22
N TYR A 312 -5.31 11.54 -31.11
CA TYR A 312 -5.74 11.97 -29.78
C TYR A 312 -4.79 13.08 -29.28
N PRO A 313 -5.17 14.36 -29.32
CA PRO A 313 -4.24 15.47 -29.13
C PRO A 313 -3.71 15.65 -27.69
N HIS A 314 -4.23 14.87 -26.73
CA HIS A 314 -3.89 14.99 -25.30
C HIS A 314 -2.81 14.00 -24.83
N PHE A 315 -2.63 12.85 -25.51
CA PHE A 315 -1.67 11.81 -25.11
C PHE A 315 -0.74 11.46 -26.28
N GLN A 316 0.55 11.32 -26.00
CA GLN A 316 1.58 10.97 -26.99
C GLN A 316 2.30 9.69 -26.57
N PHE A 317 1.84 8.57 -27.11
CA PHE A 317 2.39 7.24 -26.88
C PHE A 317 3.64 7.05 -27.76
N THR A 318 4.82 7.14 -27.15
CA THR A 318 6.12 7.26 -27.86
C THR A 318 7.21 6.32 -27.35
N GLU A 319 6.89 5.55 -26.31
CA GLU A 319 7.74 4.60 -25.64
C GLU A 319 8.27 3.54 -26.61
N LYS A 320 9.59 3.34 -26.61
CA LYS A 320 10.25 2.40 -27.53
C LYS A 320 9.86 0.96 -27.22
N GLU A 321 9.77 0.13 -28.25
CA GLU A 321 9.48 -1.30 -28.15
C GLU A 321 10.42 -2.05 -27.18
N GLU A 322 11.69 -1.65 -27.13
CA GLU A 322 12.68 -2.19 -26.20
C GLU A 322 12.30 -1.98 -24.72
N TYR A 323 11.87 -0.76 -24.37
CA TYR A 323 11.37 -0.43 -23.03
C TYR A 323 10.04 -1.13 -22.75
N LEU A 324 9.09 -1.11 -23.70
CA LEU A 324 7.81 -1.78 -23.52
C LEU A 324 7.98 -3.28 -23.26
N ARG A 325 8.97 -3.92 -23.90
CA ARG A 325 9.31 -5.33 -23.65
C ARG A 325 9.97 -5.53 -22.28
N SER A 326 10.99 -4.73 -21.93
CA SER A 326 11.70 -4.90 -20.65
C SER A 326 10.85 -4.56 -19.43
N ALA A 327 9.84 -3.70 -19.57
CA ALA A 327 8.84 -3.39 -18.56
C ALA A 327 7.66 -4.39 -18.50
N GLY A 328 7.66 -5.46 -19.28
CA GLY A 328 6.57 -6.46 -19.32
C GLY A 328 5.26 -5.98 -19.97
N ILE A 329 5.23 -4.75 -20.46
CA ILE A 329 4.07 -4.07 -21.09
C ILE A 329 3.75 -4.66 -22.47
N LEU A 330 4.78 -5.11 -23.20
CA LEU A 330 4.64 -5.69 -24.53
C LEU A 330 4.28 -7.19 -24.47
N LEU A 331 3.31 -7.58 -25.30
CA LEU A 331 2.96 -8.96 -25.59
C LEU A 331 3.21 -9.25 -27.07
N GLU A 332 3.99 -10.29 -27.36
CA GLU A 332 4.32 -10.73 -28.72
C GLU A 332 3.65 -12.10 -28.96
N GLU A 333 2.63 -12.15 -29.84
CA GLU A 333 1.80 -13.33 -30.15
C GLU A 333 1.57 -13.40 -31.68
N ASP A 334 1.80 -14.55 -32.31
CA ASP A 334 1.52 -14.82 -33.73
C ASP A 334 1.94 -13.70 -34.71
N GLU A 335 3.22 -13.30 -34.62
CA GLU A 335 3.86 -12.18 -35.33
C GLU A 335 3.34 -10.77 -35.00
N GLN A 336 2.27 -10.64 -34.21
CA GLN A 336 1.71 -9.37 -33.76
C GLN A 336 2.30 -8.94 -32.41
N LYS A 337 2.27 -7.63 -32.18
CA LYS A 337 2.75 -7.02 -30.94
C LYS A 337 1.66 -6.13 -30.35
N TYR A 338 1.37 -6.35 -29.07
CA TYR A 338 0.33 -5.63 -28.34
C TYR A 338 0.93 -4.93 -27.12
N VAL A 339 0.43 -3.74 -26.83
CA VAL A 339 0.59 -3.05 -25.55
C VAL A 339 -0.56 -3.51 -24.64
N LEU A 340 -0.22 -4.08 -23.49
CA LEU A 340 -1.19 -4.42 -22.45
C LEU A 340 -1.57 -3.13 -21.70
N ILE A 341 -2.86 -2.78 -21.71
CA ILE A 341 -3.36 -1.48 -21.24
C ILE A 341 -3.07 -1.30 -19.73
N SER A 342 -3.40 -2.30 -18.92
CA SER A 342 -3.19 -2.28 -17.47
C SER A 342 -1.70 -2.23 -17.10
N ASN A 343 -0.84 -3.04 -17.73
CA ASN A 343 0.61 -2.96 -17.54
C ASN A 343 1.18 -1.60 -17.96
N TYR A 344 0.67 -1.00 -19.04
CA TYR A 344 1.12 0.32 -19.46
C TYR A 344 0.75 1.39 -18.41
N LEU A 345 -0.52 1.44 -17.98
CA LEU A 345 -1.00 2.41 -16.99
C LEU A 345 -0.28 2.29 -15.64
N GLN A 346 0.01 1.07 -15.19
CA GLN A 346 0.80 0.79 -13.98
C GLN A 346 2.31 0.90 -14.22
N GLY A 347 2.74 1.13 -15.46
CA GLY A 347 4.12 1.15 -15.88
C GLY A 347 4.88 2.41 -15.42
N PRO A 348 6.21 2.34 -15.19
CA PRO A 348 6.99 3.45 -14.66
C PRO A 348 6.96 4.76 -15.47
N SER A 349 6.65 4.70 -16.77
CA SER A 349 6.50 5.88 -17.64
C SER A 349 5.24 6.71 -17.35
N ASN A 350 4.28 6.15 -16.61
CA ASN A 350 3.07 6.84 -16.13
C ASN A 350 3.19 7.32 -14.67
N CYS A 351 4.42 7.39 -14.15
CA CYS A 351 4.72 7.98 -12.85
C CYS A 351 5.21 9.43 -12.99
N ILE A 352 4.63 10.33 -12.20
CA ILE A 352 4.95 11.76 -12.11
C ILE A 352 5.37 12.13 -10.68
N ALA A 353 5.60 13.43 -10.41
CA ALA A 353 5.93 13.94 -9.08
C ALA A 353 7.11 13.23 -8.39
N SER A 354 8.06 12.73 -9.20
CA SER A 354 9.21 11.94 -8.76
C SER A 354 10.05 12.67 -7.70
N SER A 355 10.35 11.99 -6.60
CA SER A 355 11.18 12.47 -5.50
C SER A 355 12.33 11.50 -5.21
N GLU A 356 13.17 11.82 -4.22
CA GLU A 356 14.24 10.94 -3.71
C GLU A 356 13.72 9.61 -3.16
N TYR A 357 12.45 9.56 -2.74
CA TYR A 357 11.90 8.44 -1.97
C TYR A 357 10.66 7.76 -2.56
N PHE A 358 9.92 8.44 -3.44
CA PHE A 358 8.76 7.88 -4.14
C PHE A 358 8.45 8.62 -5.45
N ALA A 359 7.63 8.01 -6.30
CA ALA A 359 6.94 8.68 -7.40
C ALA A 359 5.42 8.43 -7.30
N VAL A 360 4.60 9.28 -7.91
CA VAL A 360 3.14 9.11 -7.96
C VAL A 360 2.75 8.59 -9.34
N CYS A 361 2.27 7.36 -9.39
CA CYS A 361 1.80 6.66 -10.58
C CYS A 361 0.26 6.60 -10.61
N CYS A 362 -0.31 6.07 -11.69
CA CYS A 362 -1.72 5.74 -11.74
C CYS A 362 -2.11 4.78 -10.60
N LEU A 363 -3.32 4.91 -10.05
CA LEU A 363 -3.79 4.04 -8.97
C LEU A 363 -3.90 2.59 -9.46
N ASN A 364 -3.48 1.65 -8.61
CA ASN A 364 -3.62 0.24 -8.92
C ASN A 364 -5.05 -0.24 -8.60
N GLU A 365 -5.90 -0.27 -9.64
CA GLU A 365 -7.28 -0.76 -9.55
C GLU A 365 -7.35 -2.26 -9.22
N CYS A 366 -6.35 -3.05 -9.62
CA CYS A 366 -6.29 -4.47 -9.29
C CYS A 366 -6.15 -4.71 -7.79
N GLU A 367 -5.34 -3.92 -7.08
CA GLU A 367 -5.22 -4.02 -5.62
C GLU A 367 -6.53 -3.65 -4.91
N ALA A 368 -7.39 -2.83 -5.51
CA ALA A 368 -8.75 -2.60 -5.01
C ALA A 368 -9.67 -3.82 -5.25
N LEU A 369 -9.54 -4.54 -6.37
CA LEU A 369 -10.26 -5.79 -6.64
C LEU A 369 -9.79 -6.91 -5.71
N VAL A 370 -8.48 -7.12 -5.57
CA VAL A 370 -7.87 -8.08 -4.63
C VAL A 370 -8.42 -7.83 -3.23
N ASN A 371 -8.45 -6.58 -2.77
CA ASN A 371 -8.95 -6.23 -1.45
C ASN A 371 -10.43 -6.57 -1.21
N GLN A 372 -11.25 -6.67 -2.27
CA GLN A 372 -12.63 -7.17 -2.18
C GLN A 372 -12.69 -8.70 -2.08
N PHE A 373 -11.84 -9.44 -2.79
CA PHE A 373 -11.70 -10.89 -2.59
C PHE A 373 -11.24 -11.22 -1.16
N GLU A 374 -10.22 -10.50 -0.68
CA GLU A 374 -9.71 -10.61 0.70
C GLU A 374 -10.81 -10.31 1.73
N ALA A 375 -11.59 -9.23 1.55
CA ALA A 375 -12.65 -8.82 2.48
C ALA A 375 -13.87 -9.77 2.48
N SER A 376 -14.18 -10.36 1.33
CA SER A 376 -15.24 -11.36 1.12
C SER A 376 -14.90 -12.68 1.81
N LEU A 377 -13.66 -13.17 1.63
CA LEU A 377 -13.24 -14.50 2.06
C LEU A 377 -12.66 -14.53 3.48
N ARG A 378 -11.93 -13.47 3.89
CA ARG A 378 -11.23 -13.34 5.18
C ARG A 378 -10.34 -14.53 5.53
N ALA A 379 -9.77 -15.13 4.49
CA ALA A 379 -9.00 -16.37 4.52
C ALA A 379 -8.05 -16.41 3.30
N PRO A 380 -6.94 -17.18 3.37
CA PRO A 380 -5.99 -17.30 2.26
C PRO A 380 -6.54 -18.04 1.05
N ALA A 381 -7.65 -18.75 1.21
CA ALA A 381 -8.31 -19.51 0.17
C ALA A 381 -9.82 -19.56 0.39
N GLY A 382 -10.56 -19.77 -0.70
CA GLY A 382 -12.00 -20.07 -0.68
C GLY A 382 -12.33 -21.20 -1.65
N SER A 383 -13.52 -21.79 -1.55
CA SER A 383 -13.98 -22.71 -2.59
C SER A 383 -14.14 -21.97 -3.92
N ALA A 384 -13.91 -22.64 -5.04
CA ALA A 384 -14.06 -22.04 -6.38
C ALA A 384 -15.43 -21.36 -6.59
N ALA A 385 -16.49 -21.85 -5.93
CA ALA A 385 -17.82 -21.23 -5.95
C ALA A 385 -17.87 -19.86 -5.24
N GLN A 386 -17.24 -19.71 -4.07
CA GLN A 386 -17.20 -18.43 -3.34
C GLN A 386 -16.35 -17.39 -4.09
N VAL A 387 -15.26 -17.82 -4.71
CA VAL A 387 -14.44 -16.96 -5.56
C VAL A 387 -15.22 -16.55 -6.81
N ALA A 388 -15.96 -17.47 -7.43
CA ALA A 388 -16.81 -17.16 -8.59
C ALA A 388 -17.95 -16.19 -8.26
N GLU A 389 -18.60 -16.34 -7.10
CA GLU A 389 -19.62 -15.41 -6.60
C GLU A 389 -19.04 -14.01 -6.40
N THR A 390 -17.87 -13.92 -5.76
CA THR A 390 -17.17 -12.63 -5.56
C THR A 390 -16.73 -12.02 -6.89
N ALA A 391 -16.20 -12.82 -7.82
CA ALA A 391 -15.80 -12.37 -9.16
C ALA A 391 -16.98 -11.81 -9.96
N ALA A 392 -18.12 -12.51 -9.94
CA ALA A 392 -19.34 -12.06 -10.61
C ALA A 392 -19.91 -10.77 -9.99
N ALA A 393 -19.84 -10.63 -8.66
CA ALA A 393 -20.23 -9.39 -7.97
C ALA A 393 -19.33 -8.19 -8.33
N LEU A 394 -18.06 -8.45 -8.66
CA LEU A 394 -17.09 -7.46 -9.15
C LEU A 394 -17.17 -7.23 -10.67
N GLY A 395 -18.04 -7.94 -11.39
CA GLY A 395 -18.28 -7.75 -12.83
C GLY A 395 -17.44 -8.62 -13.77
N ALA A 396 -16.78 -9.68 -13.26
CA ALA A 396 -16.09 -10.64 -14.13
C ALA A 396 -17.06 -11.33 -15.10
N ALA A 397 -16.58 -11.63 -16.31
CA ALA A 397 -17.32 -12.41 -17.30
C ALA A 397 -17.60 -13.84 -16.82
N ALA A 398 -18.70 -14.44 -17.28
CA ALA A 398 -19.09 -15.80 -16.89
C ALA A 398 -18.05 -16.85 -17.32
N GLU A 399 -17.37 -16.60 -18.44
CA GLU A 399 -16.26 -17.36 -18.97
C GLU A 399 -15.08 -17.38 -18.00
N ALA A 400 -14.70 -16.23 -17.43
CA ALA A 400 -13.62 -16.13 -16.45
C ALA A 400 -13.97 -16.84 -15.14
N ALA A 401 -15.24 -16.79 -14.70
CA ALA A 401 -15.71 -17.54 -13.54
C ALA A 401 -15.66 -19.07 -13.76
N ALA A 402 -15.83 -19.53 -15.01
CA ALA A 402 -15.74 -20.95 -15.37
C ALA A 402 -14.30 -21.50 -15.36
N GLU A 403 -13.26 -20.66 -15.33
CA GLU A 403 -11.86 -21.08 -15.17
C GLU A 403 -11.50 -21.46 -13.73
N LEU A 404 -12.18 -20.87 -12.73
CA LEU A 404 -11.83 -21.01 -11.31
C LEU A 404 -11.74 -22.45 -10.77
N PRO A 405 -12.56 -23.42 -11.20
CA PRO A 405 -12.38 -24.83 -10.82
C PRO A 405 -11.02 -25.41 -11.25
N GLY A 406 -10.38 -24.86 -12.29
CA GLY A 406 -9.03 -25.24 -12.73
C GLY A 406 -7.89 -24.56 -11.96
N LEU A 407 -8.19 -23.55 -11.15
CA LEU A 407 -7.25 -22.92 -10.20
C LEU A 407 -7.25 -23.58 -8.82
N ALA A 408 -8.23 -24.44 -8.55
CA ALA A 408 -8.39 -25.10 -7.27
C ALA A 408 -7.29 -26.15 -7.04
N ASP A 409 -6.80 -26.23 -5.79
CA ASP A 409 -5.87 -27.26 -5.37
C ASP A 409 -6.55 -28.64 -5.17
N ASP A 410 -5.79 -29.64 -4.71
CA ASP A 410 -6.28 -30.99 -4.42
C ASP A 410 -7.43 -31.04 -3.38
N SER A 411 -7.66 -29.96 -2.63
CA SER A 411 -8.77 -29.82 -1.69
C SER A 411 -10.03 -29.17 -2.31
N GLY A 412 -9.91 -28.59 -3.51
CA GLY A 412 -10.98 -27.82 -4.16
C GLY A 412 -10.97 -26.33 -3.79
N ALA A 413 -9.86 -25.83 -3.21
CA ALA A 413 -9.71 -24.46 -2.75
C ALA A 413 -8.87 -23.63 -3.72
N VAL A 414 -9.34 -22.43 -4.05
CA VAL A 414 -8.57 -21.41 -4.79
C VAL A 414 -7.89 -20.52 -3.77
N VAL A 415 -6.55 -20.53 -3.78
CA VAL A 415 -5.70 -19.69 -2.92
C VAL A 415 -5.53 -18.32 -3.58
N LEU A 416 -5.62 -17.22 -2.81
CA LEU A 416 -5.60 -15.85 -3.34
C LEU A 416 -4.19 -15.36 -3.70
N HIS A 417 -3.21 -15.64 -2.84
CA HIS A 417 -1.84 -15.15 -3.01
C HIS A 417 -0.99 -16.19 -3.74
N THR A 418 -1.25 -16.35 -5.05
CA THR A 418 -0.53 -17.26 -5.95
C THR A 418 -0.33 -16.64 -7.32
N ALA A 419 0.72 -17.08 -8.04
CA ALA A 419 0.94 -16.68 -9.43
C ALA A 419 -0.26 -17.03 -10.32
N THR A 420 -0.86 -18.21 -10.11
CA THR A 420 -2.03 -18.65 -10.88
C THR A 420 -3.27 -17.77 -10.68
N PHE A 421 -3.50 -17.27 -9.46
CA PHE A 421 -4.60 -16.34 -9.18
C PHE A 421 -4.32 -14.94 -9.74
N ARG A 422 -3.10 -14.41 -9.61
CA ARG A 422 -2.67 -13.15 -10.27
C ARG A 422 -2.86 -13.21 -11.80
N GLN A 423 -2.47 -14.32 -12.43
CA GLN A 423 -2.66 -14.55 -13.87
C GLN A 423 -4.14 -14.64 -14.25
N TRP A 424 -4.99 -15.25 -13.42
CA TRP A 424 -6.44 -15.29 -13.64
C TRP A 424 -7.09 -13.92 -13.45
N LEU A 425 -6.67 -13.13 -12.46
CA LEU A 425 -7.13 -11.75 -12.27
C LEU A 425 -6.87 -10.90 -13.52
N HIS A 426 -5.69 -11.03 -14.15
CA HIS A 426 -5.43 -10.39 -15.43
C HIS A 426 -6.39 -10.83 -16.54
N ARG A 427 -6.75 -12.12 -16.63
CA ARG A 427 -7.73 -12.61 -17.62
C ARG A 427 -9.17 -12.16 -17.32
N ALA A 428 -9.54 -12.11 -16.05
CA ALA A 428 -10.88 -11.74 -15.59
C ALA A 428 -11.14 -10.23 -15.64
N PHE A 429 -10.11 -9.42 -15.40
CA PHE A 429 -10.15 -7.96 -15.31
C PHE A 429 -8.99 -7.31 -16.10
N PRO A 430 -8.92 -7.48 -17.43
CA PRO A 430 -7.74 -7.12 -18.23
C PRO A 430 -7.50 -5.61 -18.38
N LEU A 431 -8.44 -4.77 -17.94
CA LEU A 431 -8.32 -3.31 -17.92
C LEU A 431 -7.85 -2.78 -16.56
N GLU A 432 -7.98 -3.56 -15.49
CA GLU A 432 -7.68 -3.19 -14.10
C GLU A 432 -6.40 -3.89 -13.61
N CYS A 433 -6.23 -5.16 -13.99
CA CYS A 433 -5.15 -6.03 -13.55
C CYS A 433 -4.07 -6.18 -14.62
N ALA A 434 -2.85 -5.75 -14.26
CA ALA A 434 -1.64 -5.99 -15.03
C ALA A 434 -1.35 -7.49 -15.10
N ARG A 435 -0.86 -7.96 -16.25
CA ARG A 435 -0.31 -9.31 -16.38
C ARG A 435 0.99 -9.39 -15.58
N PRO A 436 1.15 -10.31 -14.61
CA PRO A 436 2.41 -10.46 -13.90
C PRO A 436 3.53 -10.87 -14.87
N THR A 437 4.74 -10.41 -14.60
CA THR A 437 5.97 -10.93 -15.21
C THR A 437 6.38 -12.26 -14.56
N ALA A 438 7.25 -13.02 -15.20
CA ALA A 438 7.79 -14.26 -14.62
C ALA A 438 8.59 -14.03 -13.31
N GLN A 439 9.08 -12.81 -13.06
CA GLN A 439 9.74 -12.44 -11.81
C GLN A 439 8.72 -12.12 -10.70
N GLU A 440 7.59 -11.52 -11.04
CA GLU A 440 6.48 -11.28 -10.11
C GLU A 440 5.76 -12.59 -9.75
N ASP A 441 5.53 -13.47 -10.72
CA ASP A 441 5.03 -14.84 -10.46
C ASP A 441 5.96 -15.60 -9.50
N ALA A 442 7.28 -15.52 -9.71
CA ALA A 442 8.26 -16.16 -8.84
C ALA A 442 8.31 -15.54 -7.44
N ALA A 443 8.03 -14.24 -7.31
CA ALA A 443 7.95 -13.55 -6.03
C ALA A 443 6.68 -13.92 -5.25
N GLU A 444 5.52 -13.98 -5.91
CA GLU A 444 4.25 -14.40 -5.30
C GLU A 444 4.34 -15.86 -4.78
N GLU A 445 4.99 -16.76 -5.53
CA GLU A 445 5.27 -18.12 -5.06
C GLU A 445 6.27 -18.17 -3.90
N ALA A 446 7.23 -17.22 -3.82
CA ALA A 446 8.16 -17.10 -2.69
C ALA A 446 7.48 -16.53 -1.43
N GLU A 447 6.58 -15.55 -1.58
CA GLU A 447 5.69 -15.03 -0.54
C GLU A 447 4.83 -16.18 0.05
N LEU A 448 4.22 -16.98 -0.81
CA LEU A 448 3.43 -18.15 -0.41
C LEU A 448 4.28 -19.26 0.24
N ALA A 449 5.51 -19.49 -0.23
CA ALA A 449 6.42 -20.48 0.33
C ALA A 449 6.83 -20.13 1.77
N GLU A 450 7.18 -18.87 2.05
CA GLU A 450 7.44 -18.41 3.43
C GLU A 450 6.18 -18.60 4.29
N ALA A 451 5.01 -18.18 3.79
CA ALA A 451 3.75 -18.30 4.52
C ALA A 451 3.35 -19.76 4.80
N ARG A 452 3.74 -20.72 3.95
CA ARG A 452 3.57 -22.16 4.18
C ARG A 452 4.55 -22.70 5.23
N GLU A 453 5.84 -22.33 5.19
CA GLU A 453 6.80 -22.69 6.25
C GLU A 453 6.33 -22.15 7.61
N TRP A 454 5.85 -20.89 7.62
CA TRP A 454 5.27 -20.23 8.78
C TRP A 454 4.11 -21.01 9.41
N LEU A 455 3.20 -21.56 8.58
CA LEU A 455 2.14 -22.46 9.02
C LEU A 455 2.65 -23.83 9.49
N GLU A 456 3.58 -24.46 8.78
CA GLU A 456 4.06 -25.81 9.13
C GLU A 456 4.83 -25.84 10.45
N MET A 457 5.51 -24.73 10.78
CA MET A 457 6.19 -24.52 12.06
C MET A 457 5.24 -24.42 13.26
N ASP A 458 3.97 -24.06 13.03
CA ASP A 458 2.94 -23.95 14.05
C ASP A 458 1.82 -24.97 13.81
N GLU A 459 1.95 -26.16 14.41
CA GLU A 459 0.98 -27.23 14.20
C GLU A 459 -0.46 -26.84 14.61
N ALA A 460 -0.64 -25.91 15.56
CA ALA A 460 -1.97 -25.44 15.95
C ALA A 460 -2.57 -24.52 14.88
N ALA A 461 -1.76 -23.63 14.29
CA ALA A 461 -2.15 -22.86 13.10
C ALA A 461 -2.45 -23.80 11.92
N ARG A 462 -1.55 -24.74 11.63
CA ARG A 462 -1.74 -25.75 10.58
C ARG A 462 -3.02 -26.56 10.77
N GLN A 463 -3.38 -26.93 11.99
CA GLN A 463 -4.63 -27.64 12.28
C GLN A 463 -5.86 -26.73 12.13
N LYS A 464 -5.78 -25.47 12.57
CA LYS A 464 -6.83 -24.45 12.38
C LYS A 464 -7.10 -24.14 10.90
N TRP A 465 -6.06 -24.10 10.07
CA TRP A 465 -6.12 -23.83 8.64
C TRP A 465 -6.15 -25.11 7.77
N LYS A 466 -6.16 -26.30 8.37
CA LYS A 466 -6.28 -27.58 7.67
C LYS A 466 -7.57 -27.75 6.86
N PRO A 467 -8.73 -27.15 7.22
CA PRO A 467 -9.85 -27.06 6.30
C PRO A 467 -9.64 -25.89 5.34
N LEU A 468 -8.86 -26.11 4.28
CA LEU A 468 -8.89 -25.26 3.08
C LEU A 468 -10.26 -25.29 2.38
N VAL A 469 -11.12 -26.26 2.74
CA VAL A 469 -12.54 -26.30 2.40
C VAL A 469 -13.38 -25.73 3.54
N LEU A 470 -13.70 -24.43 3.46
CA LEU A 470 -14.89 -23.92 4.14
C LEU A 470 -16.13 -24.46 3.41
N HIS A 471 -16.66 -25.58 3.92
CA HIS A 471 -17.91 -26.13 3.41
C HIS A 471 -19.04 -25.13 3.73
N PRO A 472 -19.92 -24.74 2.78
CA PRO A 472 -20.90 -23.64 2.95
C PRO A 472 -21.89 -23.78 4.13
N SER A 473 -21.91 -24.93 4.80
CA SER A 473 -22.78 -25.26 5.92
C SER A 473 -22.29 -24.81 7.31
N GLU A 474 -21.05 -24.31 7.47
CA GLU A 474 -20.51 -23.95 8.81
C GLU A 474 -20.54 -22.45 9.16
N CYS A 475 -21.09 -21.59 8.29
CA CYS A 475 -21.25 -20.15 8.53
C CYS A 475 -22.41 -19.80 9.49
N THR A 476 -22.42 -20.37 10.71
CA THR A 476 -23.38 -20.02 11.78
C THR A 476 -22.77 -19.75 13.16
N ARG A 477 -21.43 -19.81 13.31
CA ARG A 477 -20.78 -19.35 14.56
C ARG A 477 -20.44 -17.87 14.50
N LEU A 478 -21.32 -17.06 15.11
CA LEU A 478 -20.94 -15.75 15.62
C LEU A 478 -19.71 -15.88 16.54
N PRO A 479 -18.66 -15.07 16.37
CA PRO A 479 -17.51 -15.09 17.28
C PRO A 479 -17.90 -14.64 18.70
N GLU A 480 -17.32 -15.27 19.73
CA GLU A 480 -17.62 -15.00 21.15
C GLU A 480 -17.27 -13.57 21.63
N TRP A 481 -16.61 -12.75 20.80
CA TRP A 481 -16.35 -11.33 21.08
C TRP A 481 -17.48 -10.38 20.62
N HIS A 482 -18.52 -10.90 19.95
CA HIS A 482 -19.81 -10.20 19.85
C HIS A 482 -20.64 -10.44 21.12
N SER A 483 -20.24 -9.79 22.21
CA SER A 483 -21.13 -9.59 23.36
C SER A 483 -22.31 -8.75 22.90
N ALA A 484 -23.49 -9.37 22.78
CA ALA A 484 -24.73 -8.66 22.50
C ALA A 484 -24.93 -7.52 23.52
N ALA A 485 -25.31 -6.34 23.04
CA ALA A 485 -25.75 -5.28 23.92
C ALA A 485 -27.04 -5.73 24.61
N GLU A 486 -26.98 -5.99 25.92
CA GLU A 486 -28.15 -6.29 26.74
C GLU A 486 -29.05 -5.06 26.84
N GLY A 487 -30.00 -4.95 25.90
CA GLY A 487 -31.18 -4.10 26.07
C GLY A 487 -32.12 -4.74 27.11
N PRO A 488 -32.70 -3.96 28.05
CA PRO A 488 -33.61 -4.50 29.06
C PRO A 488 -34.95 -4.94 28.44
N PRO A 489 -35.64 -5.93 29.04
CA PRO A 489 -36.84 -6.52 28.45
C PRO A 489 -38.15 -5.78 28.79
N GLY A 490 -39.07 -5.72 27.82
CA GLY A 490 -40.48 -5.30 27.98
C GLY A 490 -40.71 -3.79 27.89
N ASP A 491 -41.71 -3.27 27.18
CA ASP A 491 -43.06 -3.83 27.04
C ASP A 491 -43.67 -3.68 25.64
N MET A 492 -44.67 -4.54 25.38
CA MET A 492 -45.61 -4.37 24.27
C MET A 492 -46.55 -3.19 24.55
N LEU A 493 -46.95 -2.45 23.50
CA LEU A 493 -48.34 -2.01 23.33
C LEU A 493 -48.63 -1.60 21.88
N GLU A 494 -49.86 -1.82 21.47
CA GLU A 494 -50.39 -1.61 20.12
C GLU A 494 -50.59 -0.11 19.80
N VAL A 495 -50.38 0.26 18.53
CA VAL A 495 -51.37 0.84 17.58
C VAL A 495 -50.68 1.14 16.24
#